data_AF-A0AB36WBS9-F1
#
_entry.id   AF-A0AB36WBS9-F1
#
_cell.length_a   1.000
_cell.length_b   1.000
_cell.length_c   1.000
_cell.angle_alpha   90.00
_cell.angle_beta   90.00
_cell.angle_gamma   90.00
#
_symmetry.space_group_name_H-M   'P 1'
#
loop_
_entity.id
_entity.type
_entity.pdbx_description
1 polymer ?
#
loop_
_entity_poly.entity_id
_entity_poly.type
_entity_poly.pdbx_seq_one_letter_code
_entity_poly.pdbx_strand_id
1 'polypeptide(L)'
;MIVLPNTPPTPIPWKVNTQVVSAETQSLRASLCPSSIASHSETVRYVSGLQEYLEALFQQLNNEVHEKSIARFASKASDITLTGKVPWRNVEKKESKKLFKLNGKSDIAWTLAAEIQLVTVSLALSYIKLGAELANELIDSDSDSEPEKEIDEKWKAVAVHYKRATSFSLFGSQFTMGSTDTTIDPRLFVLVDKCSQIGIQMSILSKFSWLNRNSYNSSETFVSSNNNILCRVAIFVLDEVTSCINLVRELDSNESNHYRLHYDGWIDYLSVVRQYATAYAGLFLSIEYYKKDSLGHAIGLINFSLLSLQSKSMAEIKPSKMKILNRFKTKVASKRNEHFVQNLNSVTSLRIDKSVFSDSSGLVLEDLKLLFDQLVQCHLKYTKENDNLKFEPVVDWKDVHGDSRWPFGNKIPVSTIEMYSPKVLSPHQADTLKKDFTGRGSYF
;
A
#
# COMPACT_ATOMS: atom_id res chain seq x y z
N MET A 1 -0.44 0.22 4.44
CA MET A 1 -0.60 1.67 4.54
C MET A 1 -0.46 2.40 3.19
N ILE A 2 -0.21 1.72 2.06
CA ILE A 2 -0.12 2.40 0.76
C ILE A 2 -1.53 2.66 0.25
N VAL A 3 -2.08 3.86 0.44
CA VAL A 3 -3.31 4.29 -0.22
C VAL A 3 -2.93 5.16 -1.41
N LEU A 4 -3.11 4.64 -2.63
CA LEU A 4 -2.68 5.35 -3.84
C LEU A 4 -3.51 6.63 -4.05
N PRO A 5 -2.90 7.73 -4.55
CA PRO A 5 -3.63 8.96 -4.83
C PRO A 5 -4.82 8.72 -5.77
N ASN A 6 -5.92 9.46 -5.56
CA ASN A 6 -7.15 9.37 -6.35
C ASN A 6 -7.81 7.97 -6.38
N THR A 7 -7.59 7.14 -5.35
CA THR A 7 -8.23 5.83 -5.20
C THR A 7 -9.11 5.75 -3.94
N PRO A 8 -10.14 4.88 -3.93
CA PRO A 8 -10.61 3.98 -5.00
C PRO A 8 -11.34 4.73 -6.15
N PRO A 9 -11.44 4.15 -7.35
CA PRO A 9 -12.34 4.66 -8.39
C PRO A 9 -13.80 4.58 -7.91
N THR A 10 -14.63 5.55 -8.30
CA THR A 10 -16.04 5.63 -7.87
C THR A 10 -16.99 5.70 -9.06
N PRO A 11 -18.17 5.08 -8.98
CA PRO A 11 -19.10 5.02 -10.11
C PRO A 11 -19.73 6.39 -10.39
N ILE A 12 -20.03 6.64 -11.66
CA ILE A 12 -20.75 7.82 -12.14
C ILE A 12 -22.17 7.38 -12.49
N PRO A 13 -23.20 8.20 -12.20
CA PRO A 13 -24.55 7.97 -12.69
C PRO A 13 -24.60 7.88 -14.22
N TRP A 14 -25.27 6.86 -14.72
CA TRP A 14 -25.43 6.62 -16.16
C TRP A 14 -26.81 6.02 -16.45
N LYS A 15 -27.24 6.13 -17.71
CA LYS A 15 -28.44 5.44 -18.20
C LYS A 15 -28.01 4.09 -18.78
N VAL A 16 -28.29 3.00 -18.06
CA VAL A 16 -28.07 1.63 -18.53
C VAL A 16 -29.27 1.18 -19.36
N ASN A 17 -29.03 0.34 -20.36
CA ASN A 17 -30.11 -0.36 -21.03
C ASN A 17 -30.80 -1.35 -20.05
N THR A 18 -32.05 -1.08 -19.72
CA THR A 18 -32.84 -1.88 -18.76
C THR A 18 -33.13 -3.30 -19.26
N GLN A 19 -32.92 -3.57 -20.55
CA GLN A 19 -33.01 -4.93 -21.11
C GLN A 19 -31.77 -5.77 -20.81
N VAL A 20 -30.66 -5.13 -20.44
CA VAL A 20 -29.34 -5.79 -20.26
C VAL A 20 -29.00 -5.97 -18.78
N VAL A 21 -29.50 -5.13 -17.87
CA VAL A 21 -29.22 -5.21 -16.44
C VAL A 21 -30.53 -5.12 -15.66
N SER A 22 -30.72 -6.00 -14.67
CA SER A 22 -31.94 -6.01 -13.87
C SER A 22 -32.18 -4.70 -13.11
N ALA A 23 -33.43 -4.37 -12.80
CA ALA A 23 -33.78 -3.17 -12.04
C ALA A 23 -33.15 -3.16 -10.62
N GLU A 24 -33.07 -4.34 -9.99
CA GLU A 24 -32.42 -4.52 -8.69
C GLU A 24 -30.93 -4.18 -8.76
N THR A 25 -30.20 -4.75 -9.73
CA THR A 25 -28.78 -4.48 -9.97
C THR A 25 -28.52 -3.01 -10.28
N GLN A 26 -29.42 -2.35 -11.01
CA GLN A 26 -29.33 -0.90 -11.25
C GLN A 26 -29.53 -0.07 -9.99
N SER A 27 -30.48 -0.46 -9.12
CA SER A 27 -30.71 0.20 -7.84
C SER A 27 -29.48 0.09 -6.92
N LEU A 28 -28.91 -1.11 -6.82
CA LEU A 28 -27.65 -1.35 -6.09
C LEU A 28 -26.51 -0.50 -6.64
N ARG A 29 -26.37 -0.40 -7.97
CA ARG A 29 -25.35 0.48 -8.55
C ARG A 29 -25.60 1.95 -8.24
N ALA A 30 -26.86 2.39 -8.25
CA ALA A 30 -27.22 3.79 -8.00
C ALA A 30 -27.00 4.20 -6.54
N SER A 31 -27.04 3.25 -5.59
CA SER A 31 -26.77 3.51 -4.17
C SER A 31 -25.28 3.74 -3.87
N LEU A 32 -24.39 3.35 -4.78
CA LEU A 32 -22.95 3.61 -4.71
C LEU A 32 -22.65 5.11 -4.96
N CYS A 33 -22.89 5.94 -3.95
CA CYS A 33 -22.62 7.37 -4.04
C CYS A 33 -21.11 7.66 -3.88
N PRO A 34 -20.49 8.49 -4.74
CA PRO A 34 -19.09 8.91 -4.60
C PRO A 34 -18.74 9.62 -3.28
N SER A 35 -19.72 10.22 -2.59
CA SER A 35 -19.49 10.81 -1.27
C SER A 35 -19.28 9.76 -0.17
N SER A 36 -19.63 8.49 -0.42
CA SER A 36 -19.53 7.40 0.56
C SER A 36 -18.10 6.93 0.84
N ILE A 37 -17.09 7.72 0.52
CA ILE A 37 -15.69 7.40 0.83
C ILE A 37 -14.97 8.53 1.57
N ALA A 38 -15.69 9.48 2.16
CA ALA A 38 -15.05 10.59 2.88
C ALA A 38 -14.59 10.19 4.30
N SER A 39 -15.28 9.25 4.94
CA SER A 39 -14.97 8.75 6.29
C SER A 39 -14.86 7.22 6.35
N HIS A 40 -14.38 6.70 7.48
CA HIS A 40 -14.26 5.26 7.73
C HIS A 40 -15.60 4.53 7.63
N SER A 41 -16.62 5.00 8.36
CA SER A 41 -17.96 4.39 8.38
C SER A 41 -18.63 4.40 7.00
N GLU A 42 -18.44 5.49 6.24
CA GLU A 42 -18.90 5.57 4.87
C GLU A 42 -18.16 4.59 3.96
N THR A 43 -16.83 4.47 4.11
CA THR A 43 -16.02 3.52 3.35
C THR A 43 -16.46 2.07 3.62
N VAL A 44 -16.78 1.73 4.87
CA VAL A 44 -17.37 0.42 5.22
C VAL A 44 -18.69 0.21 4.48
N ARG A 45 -19.61 1.18 4.52
CA ARG A 45 -20.90 1.10 3.79
C ARG A 45 -20.70 0.96 2.28
N TYR A 46 -19.73 1.69 1.71
CA TYR A 46 -19.39 1.61 0.30
C TYR A 46 -18.87 0.23 -0.11
N VAL A 47 -18.01 -0.37 0.73
CA VAL A 47 -17.53 -1.74 0.51
C VAL A 47 -18.66 -2.76 0.54
N SER A 48 -19.57 -2.68 1.53
CA SER A 48 -20.74 -3.55 1.60
C SER A 48 -21.62 -3.42 0.35
N GLY A 49 -21.92 -2.18 -0.07
CA GLY A 49 -22.69 -1.94 -1.29
C GLY A 49 -22.02 -2.46 -2.56
N LEU A 50 -20.70 -2.32 -2.68
CA LEU A 50 -19.94 -2.87 -3.82
C LEU A 50 -19.98 -4.40 -3.86
N GLN A 51 -19.96 -5.07 -2.71
CA GLN A 51 -20.05 -6.52 -2.63
C GLN A 51 -21.45 -7.02 -3.02
N GLU A 52 -22.50 -6.39 -2.48
CA GLU A 52 -23.88 -6.69 -2.87
C GLU A 52 -24.09 -6.49 -4.37
N TYR A 53 -23.55 -5.39 -4.91
CA TYR A 53 -23.58 -5.11 -6.34
C TYR A 53 -22.83 -6.18 -7.16
N LEU A 54 -21.62 -6.58 -6.73
CA LEU A 54 -20.83 -7.61 -7.39
C LEU A 54 -21.58 -8.96 -7.42
N GLU A 55 -22.16 -9.37 -6.29
CA GLU A 55 -22.95 -10.60 -6.20
C GLU A 55 -24.19 -10.55 -7.12
N ALA A 56 -24.86 -9.41 -7.21
CA ALA A 56 -26.00 -9.24 -8.11
C ALA A 56 -25.60 -9.38 -9.61
N LEU A 57 -24.42 -8.88 -10.01
CA LEU A 57 -23.90 -9.06 -11.38
C LEU A 57 -23.63 -10.55 -11.67
N PHE A 58 -23.06 -11.28 -10.71
CA PHE A 58 -22.81 -12.71 -10.84
C PHE A 58 -24.09 -13.54 -10.85
N GLN A 59 -25.08 -13.18 -10.04
CA GLN A 59 -26.40 -13.81 -10.06
C GLN A 59 -27.08 -13.65 -11.43
N GLN A 60 -26.93 -12.48 -12.05
CA GLN A 60 -27.45 -12.25 -13.40
C GLN A 60 -26.77 -13.15 -14.44
N LEU A 61 -25.43 -13.22 -14.42
CA LEU A 61 -24.66 -14.09 -15.32
C LEU A 61 -24.99 -15.57 -15.13
N ASN A 62 -25.26 -16.00 -13.90
CA ASN A 62 -25.62 -17.39 -13.60
C ASN A 62 -26.93 -17.84 -14.28
N ASN A 63 -27.83 -16.90 -14.61
CA ASN A 63 -29.04 -17.22 -15.37
C ASN A 63 -28.76 -17.48 -16.86
N GLU A 64 -27.62 -17.01 -17.38
CA GLU A 64 -27.24 -17.12 -18.78
C GLU A 64 -26.12 -18.14 -19.05
N VAL A 65 -25.38 -18.56 -18.01
CA VAL A 65 -24.23 -19.47 -18.13
C VAL A 65 -24.52 -20.79 -17.42
N HIS A 66 -24.52 -21.89 -18.19
CA HIS A 66 -24.76 -23.24 -17.66
C HIS A 66 -23.55 -23.84 -16.93
N GLU A 67 -22.33 -23.50 -17.36
CA GLU A 67 -21.08 -24.01 -16.77
C GLU A 67 -20.59 -23.04 -15.68
N LYS A 68 -20.57 -23.49 -14.43
CA LYS A 68 -20.12 -22.69 -13.28
C LYS A 68 -18.60 -22.61 -13.20
N SER A 69 -18.00 -21.82 -14.09
CA SER A 69 -16.56 -21.55 -14.07
C SER A 69 -16.26 -20.06 -14.30
N ILE A 70 -15.22 -19.55 -13.66
CA ILE A 70 -14.81 -18.12 -13.75
C ILE A 70 -14.57 -17.71 -15.20
N ALA A 71 -13.88 -18.57 -15.98
CA ALA A 71 -13.57 -18.28 -17.38
C ALA A 71 -14.83 -18.14 -18.24
N ARG A 72 -15.86 -18.97 -18.01
CA ARG A 72 -17.13 -18.89 -18.75
C ARG A 72 -17.92 -17.64 -18.41
N PHE A 73 -17.99 -17.28 -17.13
CA PHE A 73 -18.61 -16.04 -16.69
C PHE A 73 -17.89 -14.82 -17.27
N ALA A 74 -16.56 -14.82 -17.27
CA ALA A 74 -15.74 -13.76 -17.84
C ALA A 74 -15.93 -13.59 -19.35
N SER A 75 -15.91 -14.69 -20.10
CA SER A 75 -16.17 -14.68 -21.54
C SER A 75 -17.56 -14.14 -21.84
N LYS A 76 -18.60 -14.64 -21.17
CA LYS A 76 -19.97 -14.17 -21.37
C LYS A 76 -20.16 -12.70 -21.00
N ALA A 77 -19.54 -12.25 -19.91
CA ALA A 77 -19.58 -10.85 -19.49
C ALA A 77 -18.89 -9.91 -20.50
N SER A 78 -17.93 -10.43 -21.28
CA SER A 78 -17.24 -9.65 -22.32
C SER A 78 -18.15 -9.36 -23.51
N ASP A 79 -19.11 -10.25 -23.81
CA ASP A 79 -20.07 -10.08 -24.92
C ASP A 79 -21.19 -9.07 -24.61
N ILE A 80 -21.37 -8.72 -23.33
CA ILE A 80 -22.47 -7.86 -22.86
C ILE A 80 -21.97 -6.41 -22.77
N THR A 81 -22.36 -5.57 -23.72
CA THR A 81 -22.05 -4.13 -23.69
C THR A 81 -23.10 -3.37 -22.87
N LEU A 82 -22.64 -2.62 -21.85
CA LEU A 82 -23.50 -1.82 -20.98
C LEU A 82 -23.71 -0.40 -21.51
N THR A 83 -22.67 0.22 -22.09
CA THR A 83 -22.73 1.58 -22.62
C THR A 83 -21.54 1.90 -23.55
N GLY A 84 -21.60 3.07 -24.20
CA GLY A 84 -20.52 3.62 -25.03
C GLY A 84 -19.56 4.60 -24.34
N LYS A 85 -19.53 4.67 -23.00
CA LYS A 85 -18.71 5.59 -22.19
C LYS A 85 -18.16 4.89 -20.95
N VAL A 86 -17.05 5.38 -20.40
CA VAL A 86 -16.53 4.90 -19.10
C VAL A 86 -17.37 5.50 -17.96
N PRO A 87 -18.03 4.69 -17.11
CA PRO A 87 -19.00 5.16 -16.11
C PRO A 87 -18.40 5.23 -14.70
N TRP A 88 -17.12 5.53 -14.62
CA TRP A 88 -16.34 5.57 -13.39
C TRP A 88 -15.43 6.79 -13.40
N ARG A 89 -15.24 7.40 -12.24
CA ARG A 89 -14.25 8.45 -12.04
C ARG A 89 -12.85 7.84 -11.99
N ASN A 90 -11.87 8.61 -12.41
CA ASN A 90 -10.46 8.24 -12.40
C ASN A 90 -10.15 6.99 -13.25
N VAL A 91 -10.94 6.77 -14.31
CA VAL A 91 -10.74 5.70 -15.30
C VAL A 91 -10.84 6.27 -16.70
N GLU A 92 -9.88 5.90 -17.55
CA GLU A 92 -9.83 6.34 -18.93
C GLU A 92 -9.38 5.21 -19.87
N LYS A 93 -9.62 5.39 -21.17
CA LYS A 93 -9.05 4.58 -22.23
C LYS A 93 -8.05 5.45 -22.98
N LYS A 94 -6.77 5.08 -22.96
CA LYS A 94 -5.72 5.86 -23.64
C LYS A 94 -6.03 5.87 -25.14
N GLU A 95 -6.25 7.06 -25.70
CA GLU A 95 -6.47 7.18 -27.14
C GLU A 95 -5.18 6.81 -27.88
N SER A 96 -5.26 5.86 -28.81
CA SER A 96 -4.12 5.57 -29.68
C SER A 96 -3.82 6.83 -30.48
N LYS A 97 -2.61 7.39 -30.39
CA LYS A 97 -2.16 8.56 -31.16
C LYS A 97 -2.04 8.21 -32.64
N LYS A 98 -3.18 8.02 -33.33
CA LYS A 98 -3.20 7.91 -34.79
C LYS A 98 -3.28 9.31 -35.36
N LEU A 99 -2.14 9.79 -35.87
CA LEU A 99 -1.90 11.08 -36.53
C LEU A 99 -2.88 11.46 -37.67
N PHE A 100 -3.85 10.61 -38.02
CA PHE A 100 -4.69 10.77 -39.23
C PHE A 100 -6.19 10.53 -39.04
N LYS A 101 -6.76 10.52 -37.83
CA LYS A 101 -8.22 10.46 -37.66
C LYS A 101 -8.83 11.86 -37.54
N LEU A 102 -9.08 12.51 -38.68
CA LEU A 102 -10.17 13.48 -38.75
C LEU A 102 -11.49 12.71 -38.53
N ASN A 103 -12.19 13.02 -37.43
CA ASN A 103 -13.56 12.58 -37.10
C ASN A 103 -13.82 11.15 -36.59
N GLY A 104 -12.80 10.36 -36.23
CA GLY A 104 -13.02 9.05 -35.63
C GLY A 104 -13.13 9.10 -34.11
N LYS A 105 -14.35 9.17 -33.54
CA LYS A 105 -14.58 8.96 -32.09
C LYS A 105 -13.91 7.66 -31.65
N SER A 106 -13.26 7.65 -30.48
CA SER A 106 -12.78 6.42 -29.86
C SER A 106 -13.97 5.49 -29.64
N ASP A 107 -13.92 4.27 -30.17
CA ASP A 107 -14.96 3.28 -29.90
C ASP A 107 -14.75 2.71 -28.49
N ILE A 108 -15.47 3.29 -27.53
CA ILE A 108 -15.52 2.83 -26.15
C ILE A 108 -16.73 1.91 -26.05
N ALA A 109 -16.49 0.64 -25.76
CA ALA A 109 -17.53 -0.31 -25.40
C ALA A 109 -17.27 -0.75 -23.95
N TRP A 110 -18.04 -0.22 -23.02
CA TRP A 110 -17.92 -0.59 -21.62
C TRP A 110 -18.75 -1.86 -21.38
N THR A 111 -18.06 -2.98 -21.23
CA THR A 111 -18.67 -4.30 -21.09
C THR A 111 -18.98 -4.63 -19.63
N LEU A 112 -19.81 -5.65 -19.41
CA LEU A 112 -20.05 -6.20 -18.08
C LEU A 112 -18.77 -6.77 -17.46
N ALA A 113 -17.86 -7.32 -18.28
CA ALA A 113 -16.54 -7.77 -17.80
C ALA A 113 -15.71 -6.60 -17.25
N ALA A 114 -15.66 -5.47 -17.96
CA ALA A 114 -14.96 -4.27 -17.50
C ALA A 114 -15.59 -3.71 -16.21
N GLU A 115 -16.92 -3.74 -16.08
CA GLU A 115 -17.62 -3.35 -14.84
C GLU A 115 -17.23 -4.26 -13.68
N ILE A 116 -17.28 -5.60 -13.85
CA ILE A 116 -16.90 -6.57 -12.81
C ILE A 116 -15.45 -6.39 -12.37
N GLN A 117 -14.53 -6.24 -13.34
CA GLN A 117 -13.12 -6.00 -13.06
C GLN A 117 -12.91 -4.71 -12.28
N LEU A 118 -13.59 -3.62 -12.65
CA LEU A 118 -13.41 -2.34 -11.98
C LEU A 118 -14.08 -2.29 -10.60
N VAL A 119 -15.23 -2.94 -10.41
CA VAL A 119 -15.81 -3.18 -9.07
C VAL A 119 -14.83 -3.95 -8.20
N THR A 120 -14.18 -4.97 -8.75
CA THR A 120 -13.16 -5.77 -8.05
C THR A 120 -11.94 -4.91 -7.65
N VAL A 121 -11.44 -4.08 -8.56
CA VAL A 121 -10.36 -3.12 -8.29
C VAL A 121 -10.77 -2.13 -7.20
N SER A 122 -11.99 -1.59 -7.29
CA SER A 122 -12.52 -0.64 -6.30
C SER A 122 -12.63 -1.30 -4.93
N LEU A 123 -13.12 -2.54 -4.83
CA LEU A 123 -13.18 -3.29 -3.57
C LEU A 123 -11.79 -3.48 -2.97
N ALA A 124 -10.82 -3.92 -3.77
CA ALA A 124 -9.46 -4.16 -3.30
C ALA A 124 -8.81 -2.86 -2.77
N LEU A 125 -8.93 -1.75 -3.51
CA LEU A 125 -8.41 -0.45 -3.08
C LEU A 125 -9.14 0.11 -1.85
N SER A 126 -10.46 -0.07 -1.74
CA SER A 126 -11.22 0.31 -0.54
C SER A 126 -10.78 -0.50 0.69
N TYR A 127 -10.51 -1.79 0.56
CA TYR A 127 -10.00 -2.61 1.66
C TYR A 127 -8.58 -2.22 2.08
N ILE A 128 -7.70 -1.88 1.13
CA ILE A 128 -6.39 -1.30 1.45
C ILE A 128 -6.56 -0.01 2.27
N LYS A 129 -7.51 0.85 1.87
CA LYS A 129 -7.82 2.09 2.58
C LYS A 129 -8.33 1.81 4.00
N LEU A 130 -9.31 0.92 4.19
CA LEU A 130 -9.80 0.54 5.52
C LEU A 130 -8.68 0.02 6.43
N GLY A 131 -7.80 -0.82 5.89
CA GLY A 131 -6.63 -1.31 6.62
C GLY A 131 -5.63 -0.20 6.98
N ALA A 132 -5.52 0.85 6.17
CA ALA A 132 -4.66 1.99 6.46
C ALA A 132 -5.28 2.94 7.49
N GLU A 133 -6.59 3.19 7.41
CA GLU A 133 -7.33 4.00 8.40
C GLU A 133 -7.25 3.40 9.79
N LEU A 134 -7.55 2.09 9.91
CA LEU A 134 -7.50 1.39 11.19
C LEU A 134 -6.07 1.34 11.76
N ALA A 135 -5.06 1.14 10.90
CA ALA A 135 -3.67 1.20 11.35
C ALA A 135 -3.31 2.58 11.91
N ASN A 136 -3.74 3.65 11.24
CA ASN A 136 -3.48 5.02 11.68
C ASN A 136 -4.15 5.32 13.02
N GLU A 137 -5.41 4.91 13.21
CA GLU A 137 -6.12 5.02 14.48
C GLU A 137 -5.37 4.31 15.63
N LEU A 138 -4.85 3.11 15.38
CA LEU A 138 -4.11 2.34 16.38
C LEU A 138 -2.77 2.96 16.76
N ILE A 139 -2.09 3.59 15.80
CA ILE A 139 -0.77 4.20 16.03
C ILE A 139 -0.87 5.47 16.88
N ASP A 140 -2.01 6.15 16.82
CA ASP A 140 -2.37 7.32 17.63
C ASP A 140 -2.94 6.96 19.00
N SER A 141 -3.33 5.70 19.23
CA SER A 141 -3.87 5.25 20.51
C SER A 141 -2.79 5.11 21.59
N ASP A 142 -3.11 5.55 22.81
CA ASP A 142 -2.28 5.34 24.00
C ASP A 142 -2.38 3.88 24.46
N SER A 143 -1.25 3.21 24.69
CA SER A 143 -1.23 1.80 25.10
C SER A 143 -1.91 1.53 26.45
N ASP A 144 -2.14 2.56 27.25
CA ASP A 144 -2.68 2.45 28.60
C ASP A 144 -4.22 2.55 28.63
N SER A 145 -4.86 2.88 27.50
CA SER A 145 -6.31 3.08 27.44
C SER A 145 -7.12 1.79 27.24
N GLU A 146 -6.51 0.72 26.74
CA GLU A 146 -7.20 -0.53 26.41
C GLU A 146 -6.39 -1.78 26.82
N PRO A 147 -7.05 -2.90 27.14
CA PRO A 147 -6.36 -4.17 27.41
C PRO A 147 -5.51 -4.62 26.21
N GLU A 148 -4.29 -5.10 26.47
CA GLU A 148 -3.33 -5.56 25.43
C GLU A 148 -3.95 -6.53 24.41
N LYS A 149 -4.82 -7.44 24.88
CA LYS A 149 -5.51 -8.40 24.03
C LYS A 149 -6.44 -7.74 23.00
N GLU A 150 -7.12 -6.66 23.37
CA GLU A 150 -8.05 -5.96 22.48
C GLU A 150 -7.28 -5.19 21.40
N ILE A 151 -6.19 -4.52 21.79
CA ILE A 151 -5.26 -3.85 20.86
C ILE A 151 -4.69 -4.86 19.86
N ASP A 152 -4.30 -6.05 20.33
CA ASP A 152 -3.80 -7.12 19.47
C ASP A 152 -4.82 -7.63 18.46
N GLU A 153 -6.09 -7.76 18.84
CA GLU A 153 -7.17 -8.10 17.91
C GLU A 153 -7.41 -7.02 16.86
N LYS A 154 -7.35 -5.73 17.25
CA LYS A 154 -7.47 -4.62 16.28
C LYS A 154 -6.31 -4.63 15.27
N TRP A 155 -5.07 -4.89 15.70
CA TRP A 155 -3.94 -5.07 14.79
C TRP A 155 -4.10 -6.27 13.86
N LYS A 156 -4.73 -7.35 14.30
CA LYS A 156 -5.08 -8.49 13.41
C LYS A 156 -6.11 -8.07 12.38
N ALA A 157 -7.11 -7.27 12.75
CA ALA A 157 -8.14 -6.76 11.84
C ALA A 157 -7.53 -5.90 10.70
N VAL A 158 -6.49 -5.11 10.99
CA VAL A 158 -5.70 -4.40 9.96
C VAL A 158 -5.21 -5.37 8.88
N ALA A 159 -4.57 -6.47 9.28
CA ALA A 159 -4.06 -7.47 8.35
C ALA A 159 -5.20 -8.18 7.58
N VAL A 160 -6.36 -8.39 8.22
CA VAL A 160 -7.55 -8.98 7.56
C VAL A 160 -8.02 -8.11 6.39
N HIS A 161 -8.06 -6.78 6.54
CA HIS A 161 -8.44 -5.89 5.44
C HIS A 161 -7.49 -6.00 4.24
N TYR A 162 -6.17 -6.00 4.46
CA TYR A 162 -5.22 -6.21 3.36
C TYR A 162 -5.33 -7.61 2.74
N LYS A 163 -5.59 -8.65 3.54
CA LYS A 163 -5.85 -10.00 3.01
C LYS A 163 -7.09 -10.04 2.12
N ARG A 164 -8.16 -9.32 2.49
CA ARG A 164 -9.35 -9.16 1.63
C ARG A 164 -9.00 -8.48 0.31
N ALA A 165 -8.17 -7.43 0.34
CA ALA A 165 -7.70 -6.78 -0.88
C ALA A 165 -6.90 -7.72 -1.81
N THR A 166 -6.00 -8.54 -1.25
CA THR A 166 -5.32 -9.61 -2.02
C THR A 166 -6.33 -10.62 -2.58
N SER A 167 -7.31 -11.06 -1.78
CA SER A 167 -8.36 -12.00 -2.21
C SER A 167 -9.12 -11.52 -3.45
N PHE A 168 -9.50 -10.24 -3.49
CA PHE A 168 -10.12 -9.60 -4.66
C PHE A 168 -9.13 -9.40 -5.82
N SER A 169 -7.86 -9.10 -5.53
CA SER A 169 -6.83 -8.93 -6.58
C SER A 169 -6.55 -10.24 -7.31
N LEU A 170 -6.44 -11.35 -6.58
CA LEU A 170 -6.31 -12.70 -7.15
C LEU A 170 -7.52 -13.03 -8.04
N PHE A 171 -8.71 -12.71 -7.57
CA PHE A 171 -9.95 -12.94 -8.32
C PHE A 171 -9.99 -12.13 -9.61
N GLY A 172 -9.70 -10.83 -9.54
CA GLY A 172 -9.66 -9.97 -10.71
C GLY A 172 -8.61 -10.42 -11.73
N SER A 173 -7.44 -10.87 -11.28
CA SER A 173 -6.42 -11.45 -12.15
C SER A 173 -6.94 -12.69 -12.89
N GLN A 174 -7.56 -13.63 -12.17
CA GLN A 174 -8.11 -14.85 -12.78
C GLN A 174 -9.30 -14.55 -13.71
N PHE A 175 -10.18 -13.64 -13.33
CA PHE A 175 -11.32 -13.22 -14.15
C PHE A 175 -10.86 -12.56 -15.45
N THR A 176 -9.80 -11.75 -15.39
CA THR A 176 -9.23 -11.08 -16.57
C THR A 176 -8.64 -12.07 -17.57
N MET A 177 -8.04 -13.18 -17.10
CA MET A 177 -7.54 -14.25 -17.99
C MET A 177 -8.64 -14.92 -18.82
N GLY A 178 -9.89 -14.94 -18.33
CA GLY A 178 -11.03 -15.50 -19.04
C GLY A 178 -11.84 -14.50 -19.87
N SER A 179 -11.46 -13.21 -19.85
CA SER A 179 -12.15 -12.14 -20.56
C SER A 179 -11.54 -11.90 -21.95
N THR A 180 -12.33 -11.45 -22.92
CA THR A 180 -11.85 -11.02 -24.26
C THR A 180 -11.74 -9.48 -24.35
N ASP A 181 -11.27 -8.96 -25.49
CA ASP A 181 -10.90 -7.56 -25.79
C ASP A 181 -11.58 -6.44 -24.96
N THR A 182 -10.80 -5.40 -24.61
CA THR A 182 -11.16 -4.20 -23.81
C THR A 182 -11.47 -4.41 -22.32
N THR A 183 -10.47 -4.89 -21.60
CA THR A 183 -10.50 -5.10 -20.13
C THR A 183 -9.69 -4.05 -19.37
N ILE A 184 -9.77 -4.08 -18.04
CA ILE A 184 -8.80 -3.41 -17.16
C ILE A 184 -7.42 -4.07 -17.35
N ASP A 185 -6.34 -3.27 -17.36
CA ASP A 185 -4.98 -3.80 -17.50
C ASP A 185 -4.67 -4.82 -16.38
N PRO A 186 -4.34 -6.10 -16.70
CA PRO A 186 -4.12 -7.15 -15.71
C PRO A 186 -3.01 -6.81 -14.70
N ARG A 187 -2.02 -6.00 -15.10
CA ARG A 187 -0.91 -5.59 -14.25
C ARG A 187 -1.36 -4.71 -13.09
N LEU A 188 -2.54 -4.09 -13.19
CA LEU A 188 -3.14 -3.36 -12.07
C LEU A 188 -3.46 -4.30 -10.90
N PHE A 189 -3.96 -5.51 -11.14
CA PHE A 189 -4.22 -6.47 -10.07
C PHE A 189 -2.93 -6.92 -9.38
N VAL A 190 -1.85 -7.07 -10.14
CA VAL A 190 -0.51 -7.36 -9.59
C VAL A 190 -0.02 -6.20 -8.71
N LEU A 191 -0.22 -4.95 -9.15
CA LEU A 191 0.14 -3.77 -8.37
C LEU A 191 -0.65 -3.70 -7.06
N VAL A 192 -1.97 -3.92 -7.12
CA VAL A 192 -2.85 -3.86 -5.94
C VAL A 192 -2.52 -4.98 -4.95
N ASP A 193 -2.22 -6.19 -5.43
CA ASP A 193 -1.73 -7.27 -4.55
C ASP A 193 -0.41 -6.89 -3.89
N LYS A 194 0.57 -6.37 -4.64
CA LYS A 194 1.83 -5.89 -4.05
C LYS A 194 1.60 -4.80 -3.00
N CYS A 195 0.74 -3.82 -3.27
CA CYS A 195 0.35 -2.79 -2.29
C CYS A 195 -0.28 -3.40 -1.02
N SER A 196 -1.09 -4.46 -1.17
CA SER A 196 -1.70 -5.19 -0.06
C SER A 196 -0.65 -5.93 0.78
N GLN A 197 0.27 -6.65 0.13
CA GLN A 197 1.37 -7.35 0.81
C GLN A 197 2.29 -6.38 1.55
N ILE A 198 2.67 -5.27 0.91
CA ILE A 198 3.40 -4.18 1.56
C ILE A 198 2.59 -3.63 2.74
N GLY A 199 1.27 -3.47 2.57
CA GLY A 199 0.37 -3.02 3.63
C GLY A 199 0.43 -3.91 4.88
N ILE A 200 0.42 -5.23 4.71
CA ILE A 200 0.57 -6.19 5.81
C ILE A 200 1.92 -6.02 6.49
N GLN A 201 3.02 -6.07 5.73
CA GLN A 201 4.37 -6.01 6.29
C GLN A 201 4.62 -4.66 7.00
N MET A 202 4.17 -3.55 6.41
CA MET A 202 4.25 -2.23 7.03
C MET A 202 3.44 -2.14 8.32
N SER A 203 2.23 -2.71 8.36
CA SER A 203 1.44 -2.70 9.62
C SER A 203 2.15 -3.43 10.76
N ILE A 204 2.91 -4.49 10.45
CA ILE A 204 3.76 -5.18 11.43
C ILE A 204 4.89 -4.25 11.90
N LEU A 205 5.59 -3.57 10.98
CA LEU A 205 6.64 -2.61 11.32
C LEU A 205 6.11 -1.49 12.22
N SER A 206 4.97 -0.89 11.85
CA SER A 206 4.28 0.14 12.62
C SER A 206 3.92 -0.33 14.02
N LYS A 207 3.31 -1.51 14.16
CA LYS A 207 2.98 -2.10 15.46
C LYS A 207 4.21 -2.23 16.36
N PHE A 208 5.30 -2.80 15.84
CA PHE A 208 6.52 -2.98 16.62
C PHE A 208 7.25 -1.65 16.90
N SER A 209 7.14 -0.67 16.00
CA SER A 209 7.64 0.68 16.25
C SER A 209 6.88 1.35 17.38
N TRP A 210 5.54 1.26 17.36
CA TRP A 210 4.65 1.74 18.41
C TRP A 210 4.98 1.10 19.77
N LEU A 211 5.12 -0.23 19.83
CA LEU A 211 5.54 -0.93 21.05
C LEU A 211 6.92 -0.46 21.55
N ASN A 212 7.90 -0.33 20.65
CA ASN A 212 9.24 0.15 20.99
C ASN A 212 9.21 1.59 21.50
N ARG A 213 8.38 2.46 20.91
CA ARG A 213 8.24 3.86 21.30
C ARG A 213 7.63 3.98 22.70
N ASN A 214 6.55 3.25 22.97
CA ASN A 214 5.88 3.29 24.28
C ASN A 214 6.80 2.74 25.38
N SER A 215 7.49 1.63 25.11
CA SER A 215 8.53 1.10 26.00
C SER A 215 9.65 2.11 26.25
N TYR A 216 10.17 2.73 25.18
CA TYR A 216 11.28 3.66 25.28
C TYR A 216 10.91 4.93 26.06
N ASN A 217 9.70 5.45 25.88
CA ASN A 217 9.22 6.60 26.63
C ASN A 217 9.05 6.30 28.14
N SER A 218 8.67 5.07 28.49
CA SER A 218 8.42 4.68 29.88
C SER A 218 9.68 4.27 30.65
N SER A 219 10.61 3.56 30.01
CA SER A 219 11.77 2.94 30.68
C SER A 219 13.12 3.20 30.01
N GLU A 220 13.16 4.04 28.96
CA GLU A 220 14.33 4.27 28.11
C GLU A 220 14.99 3.02 27.53
N THR A 221 14.24 1.90 27.47
CA THR A 221 14.71 0.61 26.97
C THR A 221 13.82 0.11 25.84
N PHE A 222 14.37 -0.73 24.96
CA PHE A 222 13.62 -1.35 23.86
C PHE A 222 13.24 -2.78 24.20
N VAL A 223 11.93 -3.06 24.28
CA VAL A 223 11.40 -4.40 24.57
C VAL A 223 11.62 -5.39 23.41
N SER A 224 11.52 -4.97 22.14
CA SER A 224 11.63 -5.90 21.01
C SER A 224 13.02 -6.53 20.90
N SER A 225 13.14 -7.85 20.96
CA SER A 225 14.36 -8.61 20.66
C SER A 225 14.54 -8.92 19.16
N ASN A 226 13.53 -8.61 18.34
CA ASN A 226 13.46 -9.03 16.94
C ASN A 226 13.84 -7.93 15.92
N ASN A 227 14.57 -6.89 16.33
CA ASN A 227 14.84 -5.74 15.46
C ASN A 227 15.62 -6.12 14.19
N ASN A 228 16.52 -7.10 14.24
CA ASN A 228 17.15 -7.63 13.03
C ASN A 228 16.13 -8.23 12.03
N ILE A 229 15.11 -8.93 12.52
CA ILE A 229 14.03 -9.45 11.65
C ILE A 229 13.22 -8.29 11.08
N LEU A 230 12.84 -7.32 11.91
CA LEU A 230 12.06 -6.15 11.48
C LEU A 230 12.82 -5.29 10.45
N CYS A 231 14.14 -5.16 10.59
CA CYS A 231 14.98 -4.54 9.58
C CYS A 231 14.87 -5.25 8.23
N ARG A 232 14.97 -6.59 8.21
CA ARG A 232 14.81 -7.38 6.97
C ARG A 232 13.42 -7.24 6.36
N VAL A 233 12.39 -7.12 7.18
CA VAL A 233 11.02 -6.86 6.71
C VAL A 233 10.92 -5.48 6.05
N ALA A 234 11.52 -4.45 6.64
CA ALA A 234 11.57 -3.11 6.06
C ALA A 234 12.33 -3.07 4.74
N ILE A 235 13.42 -3.84 4.61
CA ILE A 235 14.17 -3.96 3.36
C ILE A 235 13.34 -4.70 2.29
N PHE A 236 12.61 -5.75 2.66
CA PHE A 236 11.66 -6.39 1.76
C PHE A 236 10.62 -5.38 1.24
N VAL A 237 10.07 -4.55 2.13
CA VAL A 237 9.13 -3.50 1.71
C VAL A 237 9.78 -2.51 0.75
N LEU A 238 11.02 -2.08 1.01
CA LEU A 238 11.78 -1.18 0.14
C LEU A 238 11.93 -1.75 -1.29
N ASP A 239 12.28 -3.02 -1.40
CA ASP A 239 12.42 -3.72 -2.69
C ASP A 239 11.08 -3.82 -3.42
N GLU A 240 10.02 -4.18 -2.71
CA GLU A 240 8.67 -4.29 -3.27
C GLU A 240 8.10 -2.95 -3.70
N VAL A 241 8.33 -1.87 -2.95
CA VAL A 241 7.94 -0.51 -3.36
C VAL A 241 8.68 -0.10 -4.63
N THR A 242 9.96 -0.46 -4.76
CA THR A 242 10.73 -0.21 -5.98
C THR A 242 10.15 -0.99 -7.17
N SER A 243 9.72 -2.24 -6.95
CA SER A 243 8.98 -3.03 -7.94
C SER A 243 7.65 -2.36 -8.34
N CYS A 244 6.88 -1.84 -7.38
CA CYS A 244 5.65 -1.09 -7.64
C CYS A 244 5.91 0.15 -8.49
N ILE A 245 6.96 0.93 -8.20
CA ILE A 245 7.33 2.11 -9.00
C ILE A 245 7.60 1.72 -10.46
N ASN A 246 8.33 0.63 -10.69
CA ASN A 246 8.59 0.15 -12.05
C ASN A 246 7.30 -0.30 -12.75
N LEU A 247 6.43 -1.01 -12.03
CA LEU A 247 5.14 -1.46 -12.55
C LEU A 247 4.22 -0.28 -12.94
N VAL A 248 4.21 0.80 -12.14
CA VAL A 248 3.48 2.03 -12.49
C VAL A 248 4.03 2.68 -13.75
N ARG A 249 5.36 2.71 -13.94
CA ARG A 249 5.96 3.21 -15.18
C ARG A 249 5.54 2.39 -16.39
N GLU A 250 5.52 1.07 -16.26
CA GLU A 250 5.08 0.15 -17.33
C GLU A 250 3.58 0.27 -17.64
N LEU A 251 2.76 0.55 -16.63
CA LEU A 251 1.33 0.83 -16.78
C LEU A 251 1.08 2.14 -17.52
N ASP A 252 1.87 3.18 -17.25
CA ASP A 252 1.71 4.49 -17.91
C ASP A 252 2.28 4.52 -19.34
N SER A 253 3.42 3.83 -19.57
CA SER A 253 4.10 3.83 -20.87
C SER A 253 3.34 3.06 -21.95
N ASN A 254 2.59 2.02 -21.60
CA ASN A 254 1.97 1.14 -22.59
C ASN A 254 0.79 1.80 -23.33
N GLU A 255 0.86 1.79 -24.66
CA GLU A 255 -0.27 2.07 -25.54
C GLU A 255 -1.09 0.78 -25.69
N SER A 256 -1.92 0.47 -24.70
CA SER A 256 -2.79 -0.69 -24.73
C SER A 256 -4.25 -0.31 -25.02
N ASN A 257 -5.02 -1.26 -25.55
CA ASN A 257 -6.47 -1.13 -25.71
C ASN A 257 -7.24 -1.24 -24.38
N HIS A 258 -6.52 -1.33 -23.25
CA HIS A 258 -7.11 -1.52 -21.93
C HIS A 258 -7.61 -0.21 -21.32
N TYR A 259 -8.57 -0.36 -20.41
CA TYR A 259 -8.94 0.70 -19.48
C TYR A 259 -7.87 0.82 -18.39
N ARG A 260 -7.50 2.06 -18.06
CA ARG A 260 -6.49 2.37 -17.06
C ARG A 260 -7.03 3.35 -16.03
N LEU A 261 -6.45 3.33 -14.83
CA LEU A 261 -6.70 4.36 -13.84
C LEU A 261 -5.85 5.59 -14.13
N HIS A 262 -6.19 6.72 -13.52
CA HIS A 262 -5.34 7.90 -13.53
C HIS A 262 -4.16 7.69 -12.58
N TYR A 263 -2.97 7.49 -13.14
CA TYR A 263 -1.74 7.18 -12.38
C TYR A 263 -0.94 8.42 -11.96
N ASP A 264 -1.49 9.61 -12.19
CA ASP A 264 -0.81 10.88 -11.90
C ASP A 264 -0.38 10.96 -10.42
N GLY A 265 0.89 11.30 -10.20
CA GLY A 265 1.48 11.43 -8.86
C GLY A 265 1.78 10.11 -8.13
N TRP A 266 1.44 8.94 -8.68
CA TRP A 266 1.67 7.66 -8.00
C TRP A 266 3.16 7.35 -7.79
N ILE A 267 4.03 7.69 -8.75
CA ILE A 267 5.47 7.48 -8.65
C ILE A 267 6.08 8.35 -7.54
N ASP A 268 5.64 9.61 -7.43
CA ASP A 268 6.14 10.54 -6.42
C ASP A 268 5.65 10.11 -5.03
N TYR A 269 4.38 9.72 -4.91
CA TYR A 269 3.82 9.13 -3.71
C TYR A 269 4.58 7.87 -3.25
N LEU A 270 4.80 6.91 -4.16
CA LEU A 270 5.56 5.68 -3.85
C LEU A 270 7.04 5.99 -3.52
N SER A 271 7.59 7.08 -4.05
CA SER A 271 8.94 7.53 -3.69
C SER A 271 9.03 8.00 -2.23
N VAL A 272 7.98 8.62 -1.69
CA VAL A 272 7.88 8.93 -0.25
C VAL A 272 7.77 7.64 0.57
N VAL A 273 6.93 6.69 0.14
CA VAL A 273 6.83 5.37 0.82
C VAL A 273 8.18 4.63 0.82
N ARG A 274 8.98 4.79 -0.25
CA ARG A 274 10.33 4.22 -0.33
C ARG A 274 11.28 4.82 0.71
N GLN A 275 11.24 6.14 0.90
CA GLN A 275 12.02 6.82 1.93
C GLN A 275 11.59 6.35 3.33
N TYR A 276 10.29 6.18 3.51
CA TYR A 276 9.72 5.69 4.75
C TYR A 276 10.17 4.26 5.10
N ALA A 277 10.12 3.34 4.15
CA ALA A 277 10.64 1.97 4.34
C ALA A 277 12.15 1.96 4.64
N THR A 278 12.92 2.86 4.00
CA THR A 278 14.36 3.02 4.27
C THR A 278 14.61 3.46 5.72
N ALA A 279 13.81 4.40 6.22
CA ALA A 279 13.92 4.89 7.58
C ALA A 279 13.60 3.81 8.62
N TYR A 280 12.59 2.96 8.38
CA TYR A 280 12.33 1.79 9.24
C TYR A 280 13.49 0.81 9.26
N ALA A 281 14.06 0.51 8.08
CA ALA A 281 15.19 -0.39 8.00
C ALA A 281 16.37 0.10 8.86
N GLY A 282 16.69 1.40 8.77
CA GLY A 282 17.74 1.99 9.58
C GLY A 282 17.39 2.11 11.07
N LEU A 283 16.14 2.41 11.45
CA LEU A 283 15.71 2.44 12.86
C LEU A 283 15.91 1.08 13.52
N PHE A 284 15.34 0.02 12.95
CA PHE A 284 15.42 -1.30 13.57
C PHE A 284 16.85 -1.82 13.59
N LEU A 285 17.63 -1.56 12.54
CA LEU A 285 19.04 -1.94 12.52
C LEU A 285 19.85 -1.13 13.54
N SER A 286 19.57 0.16 13.73
CA SER A 286 20.26 0.97 14.74
C SER A 286 19.97 0.47 16.16
N ILE A 287 18.74 0.06 16.45
CA ILE A 287 18.38 -0.53 17.75
C ILE A 287 19.14 -1.85 17.96
N GLU A 288 19.29 -2.67 16.92
CA GLU A 288 20.07 -3.91 16.98
C GLU A 288 21.56 -3.65 17.29
N TYR A 289 22.18 -2.68 16.62
CA TYR A 289 23.57 -2.30 16.89
C TYR A 289 23.75 -1.64 18.26
N TYR A 290 22.77 -0.86 18.71
CA TYR A 290 22.74 -0.32 20.06
C TYR A 290 22.76 -1.44 21.10
N LYS A 291 21.90 -2.47 20.94
CA LYS A 291 21.88 -3.64 21.82
C LYS A 291 23.17 -4.47 21.79
N LYS A 292 23.95 -4.37 20.72
CA LYS A 292 25.27 -5.00 20.56
C LYS A 292 26.43 -4.11 21.02
N ASP A 293 26.14 -2.99 21.68
CA ASP A 293 27.15 -2.07 22.20
C ASP A 293 28.08 -1.54 21.10
N SER A 294 27.52 -1.29 19.90
CA SER A 294 28.21 -0.72 18.74
C SER A 294 27.60 0.64 18.38
N LEU A 295 27.81 1.63 19.24
CA LEU A 295 27.15 2.94 19.17
C LEU A 295 27.52 3.72 17.91
N GLY A 296 28.77 3.67 17.46
CA GLY A 296 29.23 4.39 16.27
C GLY A 296 28.50 3.95 14.99
N HIS A 297 28.17 2.65 14.89
CA HIS A 297 27.37 2.10 13.80
C HIS A 297 25.89 2.47 13.94
N ALA A 298 25.34 2.39 15.15
CA ALA A 298 23.95 2.75 15.42
C ALA A 298 23.66 4.23 15.08
N ILE A 299 24.55 5.14 15.47
CA ILE A 299 24.45 6.58 15.15
C ILE A 299 24.54 6.80 13.63
N GLY A 300 25.47 6.12 12.94
CA GLY A 300 25.61 6.23 11.48
C GLY A 300 24.33 5.81 10.73
N LEU A 301 23.66 4.76 11.19
CA LEU A 301 22.38 4.30 10.64
C LEU A 301 21.25 5.31 10.85
N ILE A 302 21.17 5.91 12.04
CA ILE A 302 20.16 6.94 12.33
C ILE A 302 20.39 8.17 11.45
N ASN A 303 21.64 8.62 11.30
CA ASN A 303 21.99 9.74 10.43
C ASN A 303 21.58 9.47 8.97
N PHE A 304 21.84 8.25 8.48
CA PHE A 304 21.42 7.82 7.15
C PHE A 304 19.89 7.83 6.99
N SER A 305 19.13 7.33 7.97
CA SER A 305 17.67 7.34 7.95
C SER A 305 17.10 8.76 7.94
N LEU A 306 17.59 9.63 8.82
CA LEU A 306 17.14 11.02 8.90
C LEU A 306 17.46 11.80 7.62
N LEU A 307 18.65 11.60 7.03
CA LEU A 307 19.01 12.12 5.71
C LEU A 307 18.03 11.64 4.62
N SER A 308 17.72 10.34 4.61
CA SER A 308 16.84 9.73 3.62
C SER A 308 15.44 10.32 3.67
N LEU A 309 14.90 10.58 4.87
CA LEU A 309 13.59 11.21 5.08
C LEU A 309 13.54 12.69 4.70
N GLN A 310 14.65 13.42 4.81
CA GLN A 310 14.70 14.87 4.55
C GLN A 310 15.14 15.22 3.12
N SER A 311 15.77 14.29 2.42
CA SER A 311 16.24 14.51 1.05
C SER A 311 15.06 14.50 0.06
N LYS A 312 14.99 15.48 -0.84
CA LYS A 312 14.04 15.43 -1.98
C LYS A 312 14.39 14.33 -3.00
N SER A 313 15.62 13.82 -2.96
CA SER A 313 16.08 12.69 -3.78
C SER A 313 17.52 12.33 -3.38
N MET A 314 17.74 11.18 -2.73
CA MET A 314 19.08 10.59 -2.65
C MET A 314 19.57 10.13 -4.05
N ALA A 315 18.68 10.04 -5.04
CA ALA A 315 18.97 9.56 -6.39
C ALA A 315 19.62 10.62 -7.31
N GLU A 316 19.75 11.88 -6.89
CA GLU A 316 20.48 12.91 -7.65
C GLU A 316 21.99 12.87 -7.45
N ILE A 317 22.51 12.01 -6.57
CA ILE A 317 23.95 11.75 -6.48
C ILE A 317 24.31 10.70 -7.53
N LYS A 318 24.20 11.06 -8.81
CA LYS A 318 24.75 10.24 -9.90
C LYS A 318 26.23 9.99 -9.59
N PRO A 319 26.72 8.73 -9.62
CA PRO A 319 28.15 8.46 -9.58
C PRO A 319 28.75 8.98 -10.89
N SER A 320 29.22 10.23 -10.85
CA SER A 320 30.00 10.82 -11.93
C SER A 320 31.21 9.90 -12.21
N LYS A 321 31.33 9.42 -13.46
CA LYS A 321 32.38 8.52 -13.98
C LYS A 321 33.81 9.12 -13.98
N MET A 322 34.22 9.85 -12.95
CA MET A 322 35.58 10.37 -12.80
C MET A 322 36.18 9.95 -11.46
N LYS A 323 36.94 8.85 -11.51
CA LYS A 323 37.61 8.20 -10.35
C LYS A 323 38.70 9.04 -9.66
N ILE A 324 39.02 10.26 -10.12
CA ILE A 324 40.21 11.01 -9.67
C ILE A 324 39.88 12.15 -8.68
N LEU A 325 38.61 12.56 -8.54
CA LEU A 325 38.20 13.69 -7.67
C LEU A 325 37.63 13.29 -6.29
N ASN A 326 37.66 12.01 -5.94
CA ASN A 326 37.04 11.51 -4.71
C ASN A 326 37.72 11.97 -3.42
N ARG A 327 39.02 12.34 -3.43
CA ARG A 327 39.74 12.79 -2.22
C ARG A 327 39.46 14.24 -1.81
N PHE A 328 39.00 15.10 -2.72
CA PHE A 328 38.59 16.47 -2.41
C PHE A 328 37.09 16.58 -2.10
N LYS A 329 36.26 15.70 -2.70
CA LYS A 329 34.82 15.63 -2.39
C LYS A 329 34.53 15.02 -1.02
N THR A 330 35.39 14.16 -0.48
CA THR A 330 35.25 13.65 0.90
C THR A 330 35.37 14.76 1.93
N LYS A 331 36.28 15.74 1.77
CA LYS A 331 36.41 16.88 2.70
C LYS A 331 35.21 17.85 2.67
N VAL A 332 34.64 18.10 1.49
CA VAL A 332 33.43 18.95 1.36
C VAL A 332 32.18 18.21 1.82
N ALA A 333 32.10 16.90 1.59
CA ALA A 333 31.00 16.08 2.07
C ALA A 333 31.07 15.81 3.59
N SER A 334 32.27 15.67 4.16
CA SER A 334 32.49 15.61 5.62
C SER A 334 32.05 16.92 6.28
N LYS A 335 32.36 18.09 5.68
CA LYS A 335 31.82 19.37 6.15
C LYS A 335 30.31 19.49 6.02
N ARG A 336 29.71 18.91 4.97
CA ARG A 336 28.25 18.85 4.80
C ARG A 336 27.60 17.88 5.78
N ASN A 337 28.31 16.81 6.17
CA ASN A 337 27.91 15.86 7.20
C ASN A 337 28.00 16.50 8.58
N GLU A 338 29.09 17.18 8.92
CA GLU A 338 29.20 17.98 10.16
C GLU A 338 28.12 19.06 10.22
N HIS A 339 27.90 19.82 9.14
CA HIS A 339 26.85 20.84 9.09
C HIS A 339 25.45 20.21 9.14
N PHE A 340 25.24 19.03 8.56
CA PHE A 340 23.95 18.34 8.63
C PHE A 340 23.72 17.70 10.01
N VAL A 341 24.72 17.11 10.64
CA VAL A 341 24.68 16.56 12.00
C VAL A 341 24.55 17.68 13.04
N GLN A 342 25.27 18.80 12.87
CA GLN A 342 25.08 20.03 13.64
C GLN A 342 23.67 20.60 13.43
N ASN A 343 23.14 20.51 12.20
CA ASN A 343 21.75 20.87 11.94
C ASN A 343 20.76 19.84 12.47
N LEU A 344 21.05 18.54 12.52
CA LEU A 344 20.16 17.50 13.07
C LEU A 344 19.91 17.73 14.54
N ASN A 345 20.93 18.17 15.29
CA ASN A 345 20.78 18.67 16.67
C ASN A 345 19.81 19.86 16.77
N SER A 346 19.49 20.53 15.66
CA SER A 346 18.51 21.63 15.55
C SER A 346 17.25 21.28 14.74
N VAL A 347 17.22 20.15 14.01
CA VAL A 347 16.12 19.81 13.09
C VAL A 347 15.10 18.98 13.84
N THR A 348 14.10 19.68 14.38
CA THR A 348 12.93 19.10 15.05
C THR A 348 11.74 18.88 14.11
N SER A 349 11.87 19.20 12.83
CA SER A 349 10.73 19.22 11.89
C SER A 349 10.98 18.38 10.63
N LEU A 350 10.10 17.42 10.39
CA LEU A 350 10.04 16.62 9.17
C LEU A 350 9.53 17.45 7.97
N ARG A 351 10.26 17.43 6.85
CA ARG A 351 9.91 18.13 5.61
C ARG A 351 9.49 17.14 4.52
N ILE A 352 8.19 16.84 4.48
CA ILE A 352 7.60 16.00 3.42
C ILE A 352 6.89 16.91 2.40
N ASP A 353 7.01 16.58 1.12
CA ASP A 353 6.19 17.20 0.09
C ASP A 353 4.73 16.74 0.24
N LYS A 354 3.90 17.55 0.91
CA LYS A 354 2.49 17.22 1.12
C LYS A 354 1.66 17.26 -0.16
N SER A 355 2.17 17.85 -1.26
CA SER A 355 1.42 17.98 -2.51
C SER A 355 1.23 16.66 -3.26
N VAL A 356 2.03 15.64 -2.93
CA VAL A 356 1.91 14.30 -3.54
C VAL A 356 0.76 13.48 -2.96
N PHE A 357 0.10 13.99 -1.90
CA PHE A 357 -1.01 13.33 -1.23
C PHE A 357 -2.34 13.98 -1.65
N SER A 358 -3.34 13.15 -1.92
CA SER A 358 -4.73 13.53 -2.18
C SER A 358 -5.62 12.97 -1.09
N ASP A 359 -6.40 13.81 -0.39
CA ASP A 359 -7.39 13.44 0.62
C ASP A 359 -6.95 12.26 1.51
N SER A 360 -7.42 11.04 1.21
CA SER A 360 -7.18 9.81 1.98
C SER A 360 -5.81 9.15 1.79
N SER A 361 -4.95 9.61 0.86
CA SER A 361 -3.61 9.01 0.69
C SER A 361 -2.62 9.44 1.78
N GLY A 362 -2.95 10.48 2.56
CA GLY A 362 -2.13 11.02 3.63
C GLY A 362 -2.02 10.16 4.90
N LEU A 363 -2.70 9.01 4.98
CA LEU A 363 -2.74 8.15 6.18
C LEU A 363 -1.36 7.63 6.61
N VAL A 364 -0.38 7.60 5.72
CA VAL A 364 1.00 7.20 6.05
C VAL A 364 1.78 8.28 6.82
N LEU A 365 1.30 9.53 6.81
CA LEU A 365 2.04 10.69 7.30
C LEU A 365 2.19 10.72 8.81
N GLU A 366 1.21 10.24 9.57
CA GLU A 366 1.27 10.29 11.04
C GLU A 366 2.30 9.31 11.57
N ASP A 367 2.27 8.05 11.11
CA ASP A 367 3.29 7.07 11.49
C ASP A 367 4.69 7.48 11.00
N LEU A 368 4.79 8.12 9.83
CA LEU A 368 6.05 8.67 9.34
C LEU A 368 6.60 9.79 10.23
N LYS A 369 5.73 10.65 10.77
CA LYS A 369 6.09 11.69 11.75
C LYS A 369 6.56 11.05 13.07
N LEU A 370 5.85 10.05 13.56
CA LEU A 370 6.21 9.34 14.77
C LEU A 370 7.53 8.56 14.63
N LEU A 371 7.78 7.96 13.47
CA LEU A 371 9.06 7.33 13.14
C LEU A 371 10.20 8.36 13.14
N PHE A 372 9.97 9.53 12.55
CA PHE A 372 10.96 10.62 12.56
C PHE A 372 11.30 11.05 13.99
N ASP A 373 10.29 11.26 14.84
CA ASP A 373 10.48 11.64 16.24
C ASP A 373 11.27 10.57 17.00
N GLN A 374 10.95 9.29 16.78
CA GLN A 374 11.68 8.17 17.40
C GLN A 374 13.15 8.11 16.95
N LEU A 375 13.44 8.36 15.67
CA LEU A 375 14.81 8.45 15.17
C LEU A 375 15.58 9.60 15.82
N VAL A 376 14.95 10.77 15.99
CA VAL A 376 15.56 11.92 16.68
C VAL A 376 15.85 11.58 18.14
N GLN A 377 14.91 10.97 18.85
CA GLN A 377 15.11 10.54 20.24
C GLN A 377 16.27 9.54 20.38
N CYS A 378 16.33 8.54 19.50
CA CYS A 378 17.44 7.58 19.48
C CYS A 378 18.77 8.27 19.17
N HIS A 379 18.78 9.23 18.24
CA HIS A 379 19.97 10.01 17.88
C HIS A 379 20.55 10.73 19.10
N LEU A 380 19.71 11.46 19.83
CA LEU A 380 20.12 12.23 21.01
C LEU A 380 20.67 11.31 22.10
N LYS A 381 20.01 10.18 22.37
CA LYS A 381 20.47 9.22 23.38
C LYS A 381 21.80 8.58 22.98
N TYR A 382 21.88 8.01 21.78
CA TYR A 382 23.07 7.26 21.36
C TYR A 382 24.29 8.17 21.25
N THR A 383 24.11 9.40 20.76
CA THR A 383 25.19 10.40 20.70
C THR A 383 25.66 10.79 22.09
N LYS A 384 24.74 11.06 23.02
CA LYS A 384 25.09 11.37 24.41
C LYS A 384 25.84 10.21 25.07
N GLU A 385 25.41 8.97 24.89
CA GLU A 385 26.13 7.81 25.45
C GLU A 385 27.49 7.63 24.79
N ASN A 386 27.60 7.80 23.47
CA ASN A 386 28.86 7.66 22.77
C ASN A 386 29.87 8.74 23.21
N ASP A 387 29.44 10.00 23.31
CA ASP A 387 30.32 11.13 23.65
C ASP A 387 30.76 11.14 25.11
N ASN A 388 30.05 10.42 26.00
CA ASN A 388 30.37 10.39 27.43
C ASN A 388 30.91 9.03 27.91
N LEU A 389 30.64 7.93 27.21
CA LEU A 389 30.93 6.57 27.69
C LEU A 389 31.79 5.74 26.73
N LYS A 390 31.53 5.75 25.42
CA LYS A 390 32.13 4.78 24.47
C LYS A 390 33.17 5.35 23.53
N PHE A 391 33.00 6.60 23.10
CA PHE A 391 33.90 7.33 22.20
C PHE A 391 34.18 6.58 20.88
N GLU A 392 33.21 5.84 20.36
CA GLU A 392 33.36 5.10 19.11
C GLU A 392 33.35 6.05 17.90
N PRO A 393 34.11 5.75 16.83
CA PRO A 393 34.00 6.47 15.57
C PRO A 393 32.65 6.22 14.93
N VAL A 394 31.96 7.30 14.55
CA VAL A 394 30.67 7.23 13.86
C VAL A 394 30.88 6.88 12.38
N VAL A 395 30.16 5.86 11.90
CA VAL A 395 30.22 5.42 10.49
C VAL A 395 29.58 6.47 9.58
N ASP A 396 30.22 6.77 8.44
CA ASP A 396 29.69 7.72 7.45
C ASP A 396 28.44 7.12 6.77
N TRP A 397 27.40 7.95 6.58
CA TRP A 397 26.15 7.56 5.92
C TRP A 397 26.37 6.99 4.51
N LYS A 398 27.43 7.41 3.81
CA LYS A 398 27.78 6.88 2.48
C LYS A 398 28.24 5.45 2.54
N ASP A 399 29.00 5.13 3.58
CA ASP A 399 29.51 3.79 3.80
C ASP A 399 28.35 2.89 4.22
N VAL A 400 27.37 3.40 4.97
CA VAL A 400 26.09 2.73 5.24
C VAL A 400 25.26 2.50 3.97
N HIS A 401 25.21 3.48 3.06
CA HIS A 401 24.43 3.37 1.82
C HIS A 401 25.05 2.40 0.80
N GLY A 402 26.39 2.34 0.75
CA GLY A 402 27.14 1.43 -0.13
C GLY A 402 27.45 0.08 0.51
N ASP A 403 26.97 -0.18 1.73
CA ASP A 403 27.40 -1.32 2.52
C ASP A 403 26.79 -2.65 2.05
N SER A 404 27.63 -3.62 1.71
CA SER A 404 27.26 -5.02 1.55
C SER A 404 26.78 -5.69 2.85
N ARG A 405 26.82 -4.99 3.99
CA ARG A 405 26.34 -5.46 5.31
C ARG A 405 24.86 -5.23 5.56
N TRP A 406 24.12 -4.55 4.68
CA TRP A 406 22.65 -4.53 4.78
C TRP A 406 22.13 -5.97 4.67
N PRO A 407 21.29 -6.43 5.62
CA PRO A 407 20.77 -7.77 5.54
C PRO A 407 19.80 -7.90 4.35
N PHE A 408 19.68 -9.08 3.78
CA PHE A 408 18.72 -9.31 2.70
C PHE A 408 17.28 -9.15 3.21
N GLY A 409 16.45 -8.51 2.38
CA GLY A 409 15.03 -8.36 2.63
C GLY A 409 14.34 -9.71 2.80
N ASN A 410 13.52 -9.85 3.83
CA ASN A 410 12.69 -11.04 4.02
C ASN A 410 11.35 -10.65 4.65
N LYS A 411 10.25 -11.19 4.11
CA LYS A 411 8.91 -10.95 4.63
C LYS A 411 8.59 -11.89 5.79
N ILE A 412 7.72 -11.46 6.69
CA ILE A 412 7.08 -12.36 7.65
C ILE A 412 6.04 -13.19 6.89
N PRO A 413 6.07 -14.53 7.00
CA PRO A 413 5.09 -15.39 6.35
C PRO A 413 3.67 -15.04 6.77
N VAL A 414 2.78 -14.98 5.78
CA VAL A 414 1.34 -14.76 5.98
C VAL A 414 0.64 -16.04 5.57
N SER A 415 -0.43 -16.39 6.29
CA SER A 415 -1.33 -17.50 5.90
C SER A 415 -1.74 -17.38 4.43
N THR A 416 -1.88 -18.51 3.75
CA THR A 416 -2.43 -18.55 2.38
C THR A 416 -3.75 -17.78 2.33
N ILE A 417 -3.88 -16.93 1.32
CA ILE A 417 -5.08 -16.11 1.10
C ILE A 417 -5.85 -16.76 -0.03
N GLU A 418 -7.07 -17.19 0.26
CA GLU A 418 -7.97 -17.71 -0.75
C GLU A 418 -8.50 -16.57 -1.62
N MET A 419 -8.61 -16.85 -2.90
CA MET A 419 -9.23 -15.97 -3.86
C MET A 419 -10.72 -15.78 -3.52
N TYR A 420 -11.25 -14.58 -3.74
CA TYR A 420 -12.68 -14.33 -3.62
C TYR A 420 -13.46 -15.23 -4.60
N SER A 421 -14.57 -15.81 -4.12
CA SER A 421 -15.47 -16.63 -4.93
C SER A 421 -16.89 -16.08 -4.80
N PRO A 422 -17.50 -15.58 -5.88
CA PRO A 422 -18.92 -15.24 -5.91
C PRO A 422 -19.79 -16.41 -5.44
N LYS A 423 -20.89 -16.12 -4.73
CA LYS A 423 -21.76 -17.16 -4.14
C LYS A 423 -22.26 -18.19 -5.15
N VAL A 424 -22.52 -17.77 -6.38
CA VAL A 424 -23.00 -18.64 -7.47
C VAL A 424 -21.97 -19.68 -7.94
N LEU A 425 -20.68 -19.37 -7.77
CA LEU A 425 -19.54 -20.23 -8.11
C LEU A 425 -19.07 -21.08 -6.91
N SER A 426 -19.46 -20.72 -5.70
CA SER A 426 -19.14 -21.50 -4.51
C SER A 426 -19.89 -22.84 -4.55
N PRO A 427 -19.19 -23.97 -4.31
CA PRO A 427 -19.88 -25.25 -4.17
C PRO A 427 -20.92 -25.10 -3.04
N HIS A 428 -22.16 -25.50 -3.28
CA HIS A 428 -23.17 -25.53 -2.23
C HIS A 428 -22.60 -26.33 -1.05
N GLN A 429 -22.18 -25.63 0.01
CA GLN A 429 -22.09 -26.26 1.31
C GLN A 429 -23.54 -26.61 1.63
N ALA A 430 -23.86 -27.90 1.52
CA ALA A 430 -25.10 -28.41 2.06
C ALA A 430 -25.21 -27.88 3.50
N ASP A 431 -26.36 -27.28 3.83
CA ASP A 431 -26.75 -26.91 5.18
C ASP A 431 -26.73 -28.15 6.09
N THR A 432 -25.54 -28.59 6.44
CA THR A 432 -25.31 -29.39 7.63
C THR A 432 -25.36 -28.38 8.77
N LEU A 433 -26.59 -28.07 9.16
CA LEU A 433 -26.93 -27.55 10.48
C LEU A 433 -26.10 -28.33 11.52
N LYS A 434 -24.94 -27.79 11.90
CA LYS A 434 -24.26 -28.18 13.12
C LYS A 434 -25.17 -27.73 14.25
N LYS A 435 -26.02 -28.66 14.69
CA LYS A 435 -27.06 -28.45 15.71
C LYS A 435 -26.55 -28.00 17.08
N ASP A 436 -25.24 -27.81 17.28
CA ASP A 436 -24.66 -27.48 18.59
C ASP A 436 -23.66 -26.29 18.56
N PHE A 437 -23.76 -25.35 17.62
CA PHE A 437 -22.96 -24.13 17.69
C PHE A 437 -23.75 -22.93 18.23
N THR A 438 -23.86 -22.85 19.55
CA THR A 438 -24.18 -21.60 20.27
C THR A 438 -22.87 -20.96 20.73
N GLY A 439 -22.23 -20.21 19.84
CA GLY A 439 -20.96 -19.52 20.12
C GLY A 439 -20.94 -18.15 19.46
N ARG A 440 -20.93 -17.11 20.28
CA ARG A 440 -20.91 -15.68 19.93
C ARG A 440 -19.91 -15.33 18.81
N GLY A 441 -20.33 -14.42 17.93
CA GLY A 441 -19.40 -13.55 17.19
C GLY A 441 -18.89 -14.09 15.85
N SER A 442 -19.79 -14.35 14.90
CA SER A 442 -19.42 -14.38 13.48
C SER A 442 -19.31 -12.94 12.98
N TYR A 443 -18.10 -12.39 13.05
CA TYR A 443 -17.69 -11.20 12.32
C TYR A 443 -17.62 -11.52 10.82
N PHE A 444 -18.32 -10.73 10.01
CA PHE A 444 -18.16 -10.63 8.57
C PHE A 444 -17.24 -9.47 8.22
#